data_AF-A0A0Q1FKC4-F1
#
_entry.id   AF-A0A0Q1FKC4-F1
#
_cell.length_a   1.000
_cell.length_b   1.000
_cell.length_c   1.000
_cell.angle_alpha   90.00
_cell.angle_beta   90.00
_cell.angle_gamma   90.00
#
_symmetry.space_group_name_H-M   'P 1'
#
loop_
_entity.id
_entity.type
_entity.pdbx_description
1 polymer ?
#
loop_
_entity_poly.entity_id
_entity_poly.type
_entity_poly.pdbx_seq_one_letter_code
_entity_poly.pdbx_strand_id
1 'polypeptide(L)'
;MFGVYDYSFQWEDERISLGVGRRGALHVYHRRSQSGSVEKIIRGENGNIILNPVEPLNLPKEITKYLEFHFKPVVLQSESEVTVYLTFPIEIGVFLQDGVNYTAVDIFSFSPQKYSLYGTSNRGVITRHVETEVFDRVPQVDDPLATGVMELTLKNSSRT
;
A
#
# COMPACT_ATOMS: atom_id res chain seq x y z
N MET A 1 -3.73 1.77 10.12
CA MET A 1 -4.11 3.20 10.05
C MET A 1 -2.95 4.04 10.55
N PHE A 2 -2.51 5.03 9.76
CA PHE A 2 -1.40 5.92 10.13
C PHE A 2 -1.87 7.13 10.92
N GLY A 3 -3.09 7.62 10.68
CA GLY A 3 -3.67 8.67 11.51
C GLY A 3 -4.97 9.24 10.96
N VAL A 4 -5.64 9.99 11.81
CA VAL A 4 -6.86 10.77 11.51
C VAL A 4 -6.58 12.20 11.94
N TYR A 5 -6.79 13.14 11.02
CA TYR A 5 -6.44 14.54 11.21
C TYR A 5 -7.59 15.44 10.74
N ASP A 6 -7.65 16.68 11.21
CA ASP A 6 -8.56 17.68 10.67
C ASP A 6 -7.94 18.40 9.45
N TYR A 7 -8.60 19.46 8.94
CA TYR A 7 -8.10 20.23 7.79
C TYR A 7 -6.95 21.19 8.12
N SER A 8 -6.50 21.28 9.36
CA SER A 8 -5.24 21.97 9.71
C SER A 8 -4.01 21.08 9.54
N PHE A 9 -4.21 19.83 9.11
CA PHE A 9 -3.17 18.84 8.93
C PHE A 9 -2.07 19.29 7.96
N GLN A 10 -0.83 19.19 8.45
CA GLN A 10 0.40 19.30 7.68
C GLN A 10 1.33 18.17 8.11
N TRP A 11 1.93 17.49 7.13
CA TRP A 11 3.00 16.52 7.33
C TRP A 11 4.14 16.85 6.39
N GLU A 12 5.30 17.14 6.98
CA GLU A 12 6.54 17.40 6.27
C GLU A 12 7.64 16.49 6.82
N ASP A 13 8.25 15.70 5.95
CA ASP A 13 9.47 14.93 6.20
C ASP A 13 10.42 15.03 4.98
N GLU A 14 11.54 14.32 5.02
CA GLU A 14 12.54 14.35 3.94
C GLU A 14 12.02 13.80 2.59
N ARG A 15 10.97 12.96 2.60
CA ARG A 15 10.42 12.28 1.43
C ARG A 15 9.18 12.97 0.88
N ILE A 16 8.40 13.63 1.74
CA ILE A 16 7.09 14.19 1.40
C ILE A 16 6.75 15.46 2.17
N SER A 17 6.05 16.35 1.50
CA SER A 17 5.30 17.44 2.12
C SER A 17 3.85 17.32 1.65
N LEU A 18 2.91 17.13 2.58
CA LEU A 18 1.49 17.02 2.27
C LEU A 18 0.63 17.65 3.35
N GLY A 19 -0.53 18.16 2.96
CA GLY A 19 -1.45 18.76 3.92
C GLY A 19 -2.66 19.38 3.27
N VAL A 20 -3.45 20.06 4.09
CA VAL A 20 -4.63 20.81 3.63
C VAL A 20 -4.45 22.29 3.94
N GLY A 21 -4.49 23.11 2.90
CA GLY A 21 -4.47 24.57 2.99
C GLY A 21 -5.84 25.18 2.72
N ARG A 22 -5.97 26.48 2.95
CA ARG A 22 -7.18 27.24 2.63
C ARG A 22 -6.91 28.26 1.54
N ARG A 23 -7.74 28.28 0.49
CA ARG A 23 -7.71 29.27 -0.59
C ARG A 23 -9.09 29.94 -0.66
N GLY A 24 -9.25 31.04 0.07
CA GLY A 24 -10.53 31.72 0.23
C GLY A 24 -11.55 30.86 0.98
N ALA A 25 -12.67 30.52 0.31
CA ALA A 25 -13.72 29.67 0.86
C ALA A 25 -13.48 28.16 0.66
N LEU A 26 -12.42 27.77 -0.05
CA LEU A 26 -12.15 26.38 -0.42
C LEU A 26 -10.96 25.82 0.38
N HIS A 27 -11.04 24.53 0.68
CA HIS A 27 -9.91 23.75 1.18
C HIS A 27 -9.15 23.14 0.00
N VAL A 28 -7.83 23.03 0.12
CA VAL A 28 -6.95 22.54 -0.94
C VAL A 28 -5.99 21.52 -0.35
N TYR A 29 -6.17 20.26 -0.72
CA TYR A 29 -5.17 19.23 -0.48
C TYR A 29 -4.00 19.43 -1.43
N HIS A 30 -2.79 19.32 -0.90
CA HIS A 30 -1.57 19.33 -1.68
C HIS A 30 -0.63 18.23 -1.19
N ARG A 31 0.13 17.66 -2.12
CA ARG A 31 1.25 16.77 -1.85
C ARG A 31 2.39 17.09 -2.80
N ARG A 32 3.60 17.11 -2.28
CA ARG A 32 4.86 17.20 -3.03
C ARG A 32 5.78 16.08 -2.56
N SER A 33 6.27 15.29 -3.50
CA SER A 33 7.18 14.18 -3.24
C SER A 33 8.10 13.96 -4.45
N GLN A 34 9.02 13.00 -4.38
CA GLN A 34 9.84 12.62 -5.53
C GLN A 34 8.99 12.13 -6.72
N SER A 35 7.80 11.59 -6.48
CA SER A 35 6.88 11.14 -7.53
C SER A 35 6.13 12.29 -8.23
N GLY A 36 6.36 13.55 -7.83
CA GLY A 36 5.70 14.74 -8.34
C GLY A 36 4.79 15.44 -7.33
N SER A 37 4.02 16.40 -7.83
CA SER A 37 3.09 17.22 -7.05
C SER A 37 1.64 16.95 -7.44
N VAL A 38 0.76 16.86 -6.43
CA VAL A 38 -0.69 16.71 -6.59
C VAL A 38 -1.39 17.85 -5.84
N GLU A 39 -2.40 18.45 -6.46
CA GLU A 39 -3.28 19.42 -5.83
C GLU A 39 -4.74 19.03 -6.10
N LYS A 40 -5.59 19.05 -5.07
CA LYS A 40 -7.04 18.76 -5.20
C LYS A 40 -7.87 19.72 -4.35
N ILE A 41 -8.93 20.25 -4.93
CA ILE A 41 -9.89 21.13 -4.24
C ILE A 41 -10.86 20.26 -3.44
N ILE A 42 -11.00 20.56 -2.15
CA ILE A 42 -11.94 19.94 -1.23
C ILE A 42 -13.07 20.94 -0.95
N ARG A 43 -14.31 20.51 -1.23
CA ARG A 43 -15.52 21.27 -0.89
C ARG A 43 -16.13 20.69 0.37
N GLY A 44 -16.09 21.44 1.45
CA GLY A 44 -16.66 21.07 2.75
C GLY A 44 -16.19 22.05 3.82
N GLU A 45 -17.04 22.32 4.80
CA GLU A 45 -16.70 23.22 5.92
C GLU A 45 -15.81 22.52 6.95
N ASN A 46 -16.14 21.26 7.26
CA ASN A 46 -15.43 20.42 8.22
C ASN A 46 -15.30 18.99 7.66
N GLY A 47 -14.34 18.23 8.18
CA GLY A 47 -14.11 16.83 7.85
C GLY A 47 -12.76 16.37 8.37
N ASN A 48 -12.49 15.07 8.23
CA ASN A 48 -11.21 14.50 8.61
C ASN A 48 -10.44 14.01 7.39
N ILE A 49 -9.13 14.18 7.42
CA ILE A 49 -8.17 13.52 6.54
C ILE A 49 -7.66 12.27 7.24
N ILE A 50 -7.78 11.14 6.57
CA ILE A 50 -7.31 9.85 7.07
C ILE A 50 -6.17 9.39 6.20
N LEU A 51 -5.06 9.04 6.85
CA LEU A 51 -3.92 8.37 6.24
C LEU A 51 -3.96 6.90 6.63
N ASN A 52 -4.03 6.02 5.65
CA ASN A 52 -4.10 4.59 5.89
C ASN A 52 -3.21 3.81 4.91
N PRO A 53 -2.46 2.80 5.37
CA PRO A 53 -1.88 1.84 4.44
C PRO A 53 -2.99 1.15 3.64
N VAL A 54 -2.74 0.98 2.35
CA VAL A 54 -3.61 0.28 1.40
C VAL A 54 -2.77 -0.71 0.58
N GLU A 55 -3.46 -1.67 -0.04
CA GLU A 55 -2.82 -2.69 -0.89
C GLU A 55 -2.06 -2.02 -2.06
N PRO A 56 -0.87 -2.53 -2.45
CA PRO A 56 0.00 -1.87 -3.43
C PRO A 56 -0.41 -2.14 -4.90
N LEU A 57 -1.67 -1.87 -5.22
CA LEU A 57 -2.28 -2.20 -6.53
C LEU A 57 -2.94 -0.99 -7.21
N ASN A 58 -3.00 0.18 -6.58
CA ASN A 58 -3.80 1.31 -7.08
C ASN A 58 -3.03 2.21 -8.06
N LEU A 59 -1.71 2.26 -7.93
CA LEU A 59 -0.86 3.18 -8.69
C LEU A 59 -0.10 2.50 -9.83
N PRO A 60 0.26 3.27 -10.89
CA PRO A 60 -0.17 4.65 -11.24
C PRO A 60 -1.59 4.71 -11.83
N LYS A 61 -2.10 3.55 -12.25
CA LYS A 61 -3.48 3.18 -12.54
C LYS A 61 -3.56 1.69 -12.18
N GLU A 62 -4.72 1.18 -11.79
CA GLU A 62 -4.88 -0.25 -11.53
C GLU A 62 -4.55 -1.08 -12.79
N ILE A 63 -3.29 -1.52 -12.90
CA ILE A 63 -2.75 -2.29 -14.04
C ILE A 63 -3.10 -3.77 -13.88
N THR A 64 -3.15 -4.25 -12.64
CA THR A 64 -3.41 -5.64 -12.29
C THR A 64 -3.99 -5.74 -10.88
N LYS A 65 -4.66 -6.86 -10.62
CA LYS A 65 -5.16 -7.28 -9.29
C LYS A 65 -4.31 -8.37 -8.66
N TYR A 66 -3.21 -8.75 -9.31
CA TYR A 66 -2.38 -9.88 -8.91
C TYR A 66 -1.08 -9.40 -8.27
N LEU A 67 -0.79 -9.92 -7.08
CA LEU A 67 0.52 -9.82 -6.44
C LEU A 67 1.28 -11.13 -6.68
N GLU A 68 2.52 -11.03 -7.13
CA GLU A 68 3.43 -12.16 -7.30
C GLU A 68 4.56 -12.03 -6.28
N PHE A 69 4.61 -12.98 -5.35
CA PHE A 69 5.64 -13.05 -4.33
C PHE A 69 6.72 -14.04 -4.76
N HIS A 70 7.95 -13.55 -4.88
CA HIS A 70 9.13 -14.37 -5.12
C HIS A 70 9.95 -14.46 -3.84
N PHE A 71 10.04 -15.68 -3.29
CA PHE A 71 10.83 -16.02 -2.11
C PHE A 71 11.48 -17.40 -2.26
N LYS A 72 12.43 -17.73 -1.39
CA LYS A 72 13.11 -19.03 -1.40
C LYS A 72 12.11 -20.19 -1.20
N PRO A 73 12.24 -21.31 -1.92
CA PRO A 73 11.31 -22.43 -1.79
C PRO A 73 11.19 -22.94 -0.34
N VAL A 74 9.95 -23.18 0.11
CA VAL A 74 9.63 -23.80 1.40
C VAL A 74 9.22 -25.24 1.15
N VAL A 75 9.93 -26.19 1.76
CA VAL A 75 9.65 -27.63 1.63
C VAL A 75 8.88 -28.12 2.84
N LEU A 76 7.74 -28.76 2.60
CA LEU A 76 6.85 -29.27 3.65
C LEU A 76 6.76 -30.80 3.60
N GLN A 77 6.76 -31.42 4.77
CA GLN A 77 6.43 -32.84 4.91
C GLN A 77 4.98 -33.10 4.47
N SER A 78 4.67 -34.35 4.08
CA SER A 78 3.29 -34.76 3.80
C SER A 78 2.39 -34.48 5.01
N GLU A 79 1.17 -34.03 4.72
CA GLU A 79 0.15 -33.69 5.72
C GLU A 79 0.60 -32.66 6.78
N SER A 80 1.54 -31.78 6.44
CA SER A 80 2.03 -30.71 7.33
C SER A 80 1.64 -29.31 6.86
N GLU A 81 1.65 -28.36 7.79
CA GLU A 81 1.46 -26.94 7.52
C GLU A 81 2.48 -26.09 8.28
N VAL A 82 2.77 -24.91 7.74
CA VAL A 82 3.62 -23.90 8.39
C VAL A 82 3.06 -22.51 8.11
N THR A 83 3.12 -21.64 9.12
CA THR A 83 2.84 -20.23 8.99
C THR A 83 4.16 -19.47 8.89
N VAL A 84 4.29 -18.66 7.85
CA VAL A 84 5.45 -17.80 7.60
C VAL A 84 4.99 -16.37 7.38
N TYR A 85 5.93 -15.44 7.48
CA TYR A 85 5.67 -14.02 7.25
C TYR A 85 6.49 -13.54 6.06
N LEU A 86 5.87 -12.68 5.25
CA LEU A 86 6.45 -12.05 4.08
C LEU A 86 6.39 -10.54 4.24
N THR A 87 7.29 -9.82 3.59
CA THR A 87 7.24 -8.36 3.50
C THR A 87 6.79 -7.93 2.10
N PHE A 88 6.12 -6.80 2.02
CA PHE A 88 5.69 -6.23 0.73
C PHE A 88 5.65 -4.71 0.78
N PRO A 89 5.86 -4.01 -0.35
CA PRO A 89 5.69 -2.57 -0.39
C PRO A 89 4.23 -2.20 -0.15
N ILE A 90 3.98 -1.13 0.58
CA ILE A 90 2.61 -0.61 0.79
C ILE A 90 2.37 0.69 0.01
N GLU A 91 1.11 0.97 -0.24
CA GLU A 91 0.63 2.27 -0.69
C GLU A 91 -0.03 2.99 0.49
N ILE A 92 -0.06 4.32 0.46
CA ILE A 92 -0.69 5.19 1.45
C ILE A 92 -1.86 5.86 0.77
N GLY A 93 -3.06 5.54 1.23
CA GLY A 93 -4.29 6.22 0.83
C GLY A 93 -4.56 7.43 1.73
N VAL A 94 -4.88 8.54 1.08
CA VAL A 94 -5.40 9.77 1.70
C VAL A 94 -6.90 9.79 1.46
N PHE A 95 -7.68 9.71 2.53
CA PHE A 95 -9.13 9.68 2.45
C PHE A 95 -9.74 10.91 3.14
N LEU A 96 -10.76 11.47 2.50
CA LEU A 96 -11.65 12.44 3.12
C LEU A 96 -12.78 11.69 3.81
N GLN A 97 -12.99 11.96 5.10
CA GLN A 97 -14.16 11.49 5.83
C GLN A 97 -15.16 12.64 6.01
N ASP A 98 -16.38 12.43 5.51
CA ASP A 98 -17.54 13.29 5.74
C ASP A 98 -18.65 12.45 6.38
N GLY A 99 -18.78 12.57 7.71
CA GLY A 99 -19.65 11.72 8.52
C GLY A 99 -19.27 10.24 8.42
N VAL A 100 -20.13 9.44 7.79
CA VAL A 100 -19.95 7.98 7.59
C VAL A 100 -19.28 7.65 6.25
N ASN A 101 -19.21 8.62 5.33
CA ASN A 101 -18.69 8.40 3.99
C ASN A 101 -17.18 8.66 3.93
N TYR A 102 -16.48 7.81 3.16
CA TYR A 102 -15.05 7.95 2.88
C TYR A 102 -14.82 8.12 1.38
N THR A 103 -14.01 9.09 1.00
CA THR A 103 -13.64 9.35 -0.40
C THR A 103 -12.13 9.38 -0.57
N ALA A 104 -11.59 8.59 -1.48
CA ALA A 104 -10.16 8.60 -1.79
C ALA A 104 -9.76 9.93 -2.47
N VAL A 105 -8.91 10.70 -1.80
CA VAL A 105 -8.36 11.96 -2.31
C VAL A 105 -7.10 11.68 -3.08
N ASP A 106 -6.19 10.86 -2.56
CA ASP A 106 -4.89 10.60 -3.20
C ASP A 106 -4.36 9.24 -2.74
N ILE A 107 -3.49 8.65 -3.55
CA ILE A 107 -2.78 7.43 -3.19
C ILE A 107 -1.33 7.63 -3.64
N PHE A 108 -0.38 7.29 -2.78
CA PHE A 108 1.05 7.37 -3.11
C PHE A 108 1.81 6.22 -2.44
N SER A 109 3.06 6.01 -2.83
CA SER A 109 3.95 5.03 -2.17
C SER A 109 5.34 5.59 -2.07
N PHE A 110 6.06 5.20 -1.02
CA PHE A 110 7.50 5.43 -0.89
C PHE A 110 8.33 4.31 -1.52
N SER A 111 7.70 3.22 -1.92
CA SER A 111 8.36 2.06 -2.51
C SER A 111 8.22 2.06 -4.03
N PRO A 112 9.29 1.75 -4.79
CA PRO A 112 9.20 1.61 -6.23
C PRO A 112 8.33 0.42 -6.62
N GLN A 113 7.67 0.53 -7.76
CA GLN A 113 6.73 -0.46 -8.25
C GLN A 113 7.40 -1.33 -9.32
N LYS A 114 7.45 -2.63 -9.09
CA LYS A 114 7.97 -3.61 -10.05
C LYS A 114 6.84 -4.46 -10.59
N TYR A 115 6.93 -4.81 -11.88
CA TYR A 115 5.95 -5.65 -12.55
C TYR A 115 6.64 -6.82 -13.24
N SER A 116 5.96 -7.95 -13.29
CA SER A 116 6.35 -9.14 -14.05
C SER A 116 5.18 -9.60 -14.93
N LEU A 117 5.50 -10.48 -15.89
CA LEU A 117 4.51 -11.19 -16.70
C LEU A 117 4.53 -12.65 -16.29
N TYR A 118 3.43 -13.11 -15.69
CA TYR A 118 3.28 -14.47 -15.19
C TYR A 118 2.33 -15.28 -16.07
N GLY A 119 2.74 -16.48 -16.48
CA GLY A 119 1.90 -17.42 -17.23
C GLY A 119 2.49 -17.84 -18.58
N THR A 120 1.70 -18.56 -19.38
CA THR A 120 2.11 -19.03 -20.71
C THR A 120 2.11 -17.89 -21.72
N SER A 121 2.82 -18.07 -22.84
CA SER A 121 2.95 -17.07 -23.91
C SER A 121 1.63 -16.48 -24.43
N ASN A 122 0.53 -17.23 -24.34
CA ASN A 122 -0.80 -16.82 -24.80
C ASN A 122 -1.80 -16.49 -23.67
N ARG A 123 -1.43 -16.66 -22.39
CA ARG A 123 -2.32 -16.43 -21.21
C ARG A 123 -1.60 -15.73 -20.06
N GLY A 124 -0.56 -14.96 -20.37
CA GLY A 124 0.18 -14.20 -19.38
C GLY A 124 -0.71 -13.13 -18.73
N VAL A 125 -0.54 -12.94 -17.43
CA VAL A 125 -1.11 -11.84 -16.66
C VAL A 125 0.02 -10.96 -16.15
N ILE A 126 -0.19 -9.65 -16.17
CA ILE A 126 0.74 -8.73 -15.49
C ILE A 126 0.53 -8.91 -13.99
N THR A 127 1.60 -9.00 -13.23
CA THR A 127 1.58 -9.13 -11.78
C THR A 127 2.42 -8.00 -11.17
N ARG A 128 2.05 -7.61 -9.95
CA ARG A 128 2.87 -6.74 -9.13
C ARG A 128 3.93 -7.60 -8.45
N HIS A 129 5.16 -7.45 -8.90
CA HIS A 129 6.29 -8.28 -8.49
C HIS A 129 6.84 -7.83 -7.14
N VAL A 130 6.95 -8.76 -6.20
CA VAL A 130 7.48 -8.55 -4.85
C VAL A 130 8.55 -9.60 -4.56
N GLU A 131 9.78 -9.14 -4.37
CA GLU A 131 10.86 -9.97 -3.82
C GLU A 131 10.88 -9.84 -2.31
N THR A 132 10.86 -10.96 -1.61
CA THR A 132 10.86 -10.99 -0.14
C THR A 132 11.59 -12.22 0.38
N GLU A 133 12.09 -12.12 1.61
CA GLU A 133 12.49 -13.30 2.38
C GLU A 133 11.29 -13.94 3.07
N VAL A 134 11.52 -15.15 3.60
CA VAL A 134 10.57 -15.90 4.41
C VAL A 134 11.01 -15.78 5.86
N PHE A 135 10.11 -15.30 6.72
CA PHE A 135 10.37 -15.15 8.14
C PHE A 135 9.54 -16.15 8.96
N ASP A 136 10.14 -16.70 10.03
CA ASP A 136 9.49 -17.62 10.97
C ASP A 136 8.60 -16.89 12.00
N ARG A 137 8.73 -15.57 12.08
CA ARG A 137 7.99 -14.65 12.95
C ARG A 137 7.77 -13.33 12.23
N VAL A 138 6.89 -12.49 12.77
CA VAL A 138 6.68 -11.12 12.25
C VAL A 138 8.04 -10.39 12.25
N PRO A 139 8.57 -10.00 11.07
CA PRO A 139 9.85 -9.31 11.00
C PRO A 139 9.71 -7.88 11.57
N GLN A 140 10.80 -7.36 12.12
CA GLN A 140 10.89 -5.94 12.41
C GLN A 140 11.03 -5.18 11.08
N VAL A 141 10.13 -4.24 10.84
CA VAL A 141 10.14 -3.40 9.63
C VAL A 141 10.85 -2.08 9.95
N ASP A 142 11.89 -1.76 9.20
CA ASP A 142 12.67 -0.53 9.37
C ASP A 142 11.88 0.73 8.96
N ASP A 143 11.09 0.65 7.88
CA ASP A 143 10.25 1.74 7.38
C ASP A 143 8.77 1.31 7.27
N PRO A 144 7.98 1.49 8.34
CA PRO A 144 6.56 1.11 8.37
C PRO A 144 5.67 1.90 7.40
N LEU A 145 6.17 2.98 6.82
CA LEU A 145 5.45 3.77 5.81
C LEU A 145 5.69 3.26 4.38
N ALA A 146 6.72 2.45 4.18
CA ALA A 146 7.09 1.88 2.89
C ALA A 146 6.81 0.37 2.79
N THR A 147 6.81 -0.34 3.93
CA THR A 147 6.77 -1.81 3.98
C THR A 147 5.69 -2.31 4.94
N GLY A 148 4.91 -3.29 4.48
CA GLY A 148 3.94 -4.05 5.25
C GLY A 148 4.38 -5.50 5.45
N VAL A 149 3.70 -6.20 6.37
CA VAL A 149 3.92 -7.62 6.67
C VAL A 149 2.65 -8.40 6.35
N MET A 150 2.79 -9.54 5.68
CA MET A 150 1.71 -10.47 5.37
C MET A 150 1.98 -11.81 6.03
N GLU A 151 0.98 -12.38 6.68
CA GLU A 151 0.99 -13.76 7.15
C GLU A 151 0.57 -14.71 6.01
N LEU A 152 1.32 -15.79 5.82
CA LEU A 152 1.07 -16.80 4.81
C LEU A 152 1.10 -18.19 5.44
N THR A 153 -0.01 -18.91 5.38
CA THR A 153 -0.07 -20.32 5.78
C THR A 153 0.08 -21.22 4.56
N LEU A 154 1.13 -22.05 4.57
CA LEU A 154 1.41 -23.05 3.55
C LEU A 154 0.99 -24.42 4.07
N LYS A 155 0.21 -25.16 3.28
CA LYS A 155 -0.28 -26.48 3.65
C LYS A 155 0.04 -27.50 2.57
N ASN A 156 0.69 -28.60 2.96
CA ASN A 156 0.90 -29.76 2.12
C ASN A 156 -0.14 -30.84 2.45
N SER A 157 -1.16 -30.96 1.60
CA SER A 157 -2.23 -31.97 1.75
C SER A 157 -1.95 -33.27 0.99
N SER A 158 -0.75 -33.46 0.44
CA SER A 158 -0.41 -34.71 -0.25
C SER A 158 -0.30 -35.87 0.73
N ARG A 159 -0.89 -37.01 0.34
CA ARG A 159 -0.75 -38.30 1.01
C ARG A 159 0.20 -39.15 0.16
N THR A 160 1.25 -39.66 0.79
CA THR A 160 2.15 -40.62 0.15
C THR A 160 1.50 -41.99 0.04
#